data_AF-A0A848S6H7-F1
#
_entry.id   AF-A0A848S6H7-F1
#
_cell.length_a   1.000
_cell.length_b   1.000
_cell.length_c   1.000
_cell.angle_alpha   90.00
_cell.angle_beta   90.00
_cell.angle_gamma   90.00
#
_symmetry.space_group_name_H-M   'P 1'
#
loop_
_entity.id
_entity.type
_entity.pdbx_description
1 polymer ?
#
loop_
_entity_poly.entity_id
_entity_poly.type
_entity_poly.pdbx_seq_one_letter_code
_entity_poly.pdbx_strand_id
1 'polypeptide(L)'
;MRKFILIFIVTFIVVGCKKETKEGIADEKDNPVNKIEKVTDSIVSSTAEIIEEVKTVKQIKKELTSKGFKLFDYVDEKTKDTLLIQQYFMAFLKKGPIRGQNEEEAAELQKEHLAHLSKMYELGYADISGPFGDEGDIRGVTIYNVPTLKIADSLANSDPMVKAGRLEIELHPWWAAKGYSLR
;
A
#
# COMPACT_ATOMS: atom_id res chain seq x y z
N MET A 1 59.19 29.40 -2.57
CA MET A 1 59.68 29.81 -3.91
C MET A 1 59.40 28.69 -4.90
N ARG A 2 58.98 29.04 -6.14
CA ARG A 2 59.02 28.26 -7.41
C ARG A 2 58.61 26.76 -7.43
N LYS A 3 57.52 26.40 -8.13
CA LYS A 3 57.42 25.85 -9.53
C LYS A 3 57.92 24.38 -9.65
N PHE A 4 57.40 23.47 -10.48
CA PHE A 4 56.45 23.44 -11.62
C PHE A 4 55.49 22.23 -11.47
N ILE A 5 54.20 22.28 -11.82
CA ILE A 5 53.61 21.96 -13.15
C ILE A 5 54.25 20.73 -13.85
N LEU A 6 53.49 19.64 -13.93
CA LEU A 6 53.48 18.77 -15.12
C LEU A 6 52.03 18.34 -15.40
N ILE A 7 51.50 18.78 -16.53
CA ILE A 7 50.19 18.37 -17.05
C ILE A 7 50.42 17.08 -17.84
N PHE A 8 49.70 16.00 -17.49
CA PHE A 8 49.55 14.84 -18.36
C PHE A 8 48.11 14.73 -18.85
N ILE A 9 47.90 15.20 -20.08
CA ILE A 9 46.69 14.89 -20.85
C ILE A 9 46.80 13.41 -21.23
N VAL A 10 45.88 12.58 -20.74
CA VAL A 10 45.72 11.20 -21.21
C VAL A 10 44.38 11.11 -21.93
N THR A 11 44.48 10.79 -23.22
CA THR A 11 43.39 10.84 -24.20
C THR A 11 42.34 9.78 -23.93
N PHE A 12 41.05 10.14 -24.03
CA PHE A 12 39.95 9.19 -24.10
C PHE A 12 40.12 8.28 -25.33
N ILE A 13 40.28 6.97 -25.11
CA ILE A 13 40.16 5.95 -26.16
C ILE A 13 39.07 4.98 -25.71
N VAL A 14 37.93 5.06 -26.38
CA VAL A 14 36.78 4.16 -26.17
C VAL A 14 36.76 3.15 -27.32
N VAL A 15 37.21 1.92 -27.07
CA VAL A 15 37.03 0.78 -27.97
C VAL A 15 36.70 -0.44 -27.12
N GLY A 16 35.62 -1.15 -27.44
CA GLY A 16 35.02 -2.15 -26.55
C GLY A 16 34.82 -3.54 -27.14
N CYS A 17 34.04 -4.32 -26.40
CA CYS A 17 33.44 -5.63 -26.66
C CYS A 17 32.37 -5.79 -25.54
N LYS A 18 31.22 -6.48 -25.61
CA LYS A 18 30.39 -7.24 -26.58
C LYS A 18 29.00 -7.37 -25.87
N LYS A 19 27.85 -7.74 -26.46
CA LYS A 19 27.50 -8.39 -27.74
C LYS A 19 26.03 -8.06 -28.06
N GLU A 20 25.69 -7.61 -29.27
CA GLU A 20 24.28 -7.62 -29.75
C GLU A 20 24.16 -8.22 -31.16
N THR A 21 23.00 -8.78 -31.45
CA THR A 21 22.69 -9.44 -32.73
C THR A 21 21.22 -9.22 -33.05
N LYS A 22 20.95 -8.29 -33.96
CA LYS A 22 19.72 -8.15 -34.75
C LYS A 22 19.96 -7.06 -35.80
N GLU A 23 19.83 -7.42 -37.07
CA GLU A 23 18.80 -6.85 -37.96
C GLU A 23 18.89 -7.47 -39.36
N GLY A 24 17.72 -7.63 -39.97
CA GLY A 24 17.50 -7.95 -41.38
C GLY A 24 16.26 -7.17 -41.79
N ILE A 25 16.32 -6.49 -42.93
CA ILE A 25 15.49 -5.33 -43.29
C ILE A 25 14.39 -5.73 -44.30
N ALA A 26 13.42 -4.82 -44.49
CA ALA A 26 12.48 -4.69 -45.62
C ALA A 26 11.21 -5.54 -45.55
N ASP A 27 10.08 -5.13 -46.13
CA ASP A 27 9.52 -3.80 -46.48
C ASP A 27 8.10 -4.11 -46.99
N GLU A 28 7.04 -3.40 -46.58
CA GLU A 28 5.82 -3.38 -47.41
C GLU A 28 4.99 -2.10 -47.22
N LYS A 29 4.30 -1.71 -48.31
CA LYS A 29 3.62 -0.42 -48.49
C LYS A 29 2.11 -0.59 -48.56
N ASP A 30 1.45 0.57 -48.52
CA ASP A 30 0.17 0.90 -49.17
C ASP A 30 -1.10 0.18 -48.70
N ASN A 31 -2.06 1.01 -48.30
CA ASN A 31 -3.43 0.65 -47.97
C ASN A 31 -4.35 1.07 -49.12
N PRO A 32 -5.36 0.27 -49.51
CA PRO A 32 -6.64 0.91 -49.79
C PRO A 32 -7.90 0.17 -49.27
N VAL A 33 -8.83 1.02 -48.84
CA VAL A 33 -10.21 0.81 -48.38
C VAL A 33 -11.11 -0.04 -49.29
N ASN A 34 -11.92 -0.94 -48.71
CA ASN A 34 -13.37 -1.03 -49.00
C ASN A 34 -14.19 -1.90 -48.00
N LYS A 35 -15.32 -1.32 -47.53
CA LYS A 35 -16.73 -1.84 -47.57
C LYS A 35 -17.03 -3.35 -47.38
N ILE A 36 -18.12 -3.82 -46.74
CA ILE A 36 -19.42 -3.19 -46.34
C ILE A 36 -20.16 -4.13 -45.33
N GLU A 37 -20.96 -3.56 -44.40
CA GLU A 37 -22.21 -4.11 -43.77
C GLU A 37 -22.23 -5.52 -43.09
N LYS A 38 -23.15 -5.91 -42.17
CA LYS A 38 -24.15 -5.25 -41.30
C LYS A 38 -24.87 -6.36 -40.50
N VAL A 39 -24.95 -6.27 -39.16
CA VAL A 39 -26.08 -6.83 -38.39
C VAL A 39 -26.39 -5.88 -37.22
N THR A 40 -27.68 -5.67 -36.98
CA THR A 40 -28.27 -4.71 -36.05
C THR A 40 -28.83 -5.37 -34.79
N ASP A 41 -28.94 -4.56 -33.73
CA ASP A 41 -29.92 -4.62 -32.63
C ASP A 41 -29.95 -5.80 -31.63
N SER A 42 -29.77 -5.40 -30.37
CA SER A 42 -30.63 -5.72 -29.22
C SER A 42 -30.88 -7.20 -28.85
N ILE A 43 -30.07 -7.69 -27.89
CA ILE A 43 -30.56 -8.62 -26.86
C ILE A 43 -30.19 -8.05 -25.48
N VAL A 44 -31.23 -7.79 -24.68
CA VAL A 44 -31.16 -7.51 -23.24
C VAL A 44 -31.18 -8.84 -22.47
N SER A 45 -30.64 -8.83 -21.24
CA SER A 45 -30.86 -9.84 -20.18
C SER A 45 -29.92 -11.04 -20.09
N SER A 46 -28.91 -10.90 -19.24
CA SER A 46 -28.56 -11.84 -18.16
C SER A 46 -27.57 -11.11 -17.24
N THR A 47 -27.98 -10.41 -16.18
CA THR A 47 -28.63 -10.95 -14.96
C THR A 47 -27.93 -12.22 -14.45
N ALA A 48 -26.67 -12.08 -14.08
CA ALA A 48 -26.07 -12.84 -13.00
C ALA A 48 -25.73 -11.84 -11.89
N GLU A 49 -26.74 -11.44 -11.12
CA GLU A 49 -26.55 -10.62 -9.93
C GLU A 49 -25.75 -11.43 -8.90
N ILE A 50 -24.49 -11.09 -8.69
CA ILE A 50 -23.82 -11.41 -7.43
C ILE A 50 -24.39 -10.43 -6.40
N ILE A 51 -25.55 -10.78 -5.84
CA ILE A 51 -26.07 -10.12 -4.65
C ILE A 51 -25.18 -10.58 -3.49
N GLU A 52 -24.09 -9.87 -3.24
CA GLU A 52 -23.54 -9.85 -1.88
C GLU A 52 -24.67 -9.41 -0.95
N GLU A 53 -24.91 -10.15 0.14
CA GLU A 53 -25.84 -9.71 1.18
C GLU A 53 -25.35 -8.40 1.79
N VAL A 54 -25.80 -7.27 1.27
CA VAL A 54 -25.51 -5.93 1.81
C VAL A 54 -26.20 -5.82 3.16
N LYS A 55 -25.51 -6.30 4.20
CA LYS A 55 -25.94 -6.24 5.60
C LYS A 55 -26.32 -4.80 5.92
N THR A 56 -27.52 -4.60 6.44
CA THR A 56 -27.98 -3.28 6.88
C THR A 56 -27.03 -2.73 7.96
N VAL A 57 -26.89 -1.40 8.04
CA VAL A 57 -26.05 -0.73 9.06
C VAL A 57 -26.40 -1.20 10.48
N LYS A 58 -27.68 -1.51 10.75
CA LYS A 58 -28.15 -2.07 12.02
C LYS A 58 -27.63 -3.48 12.30
N GLN A 59 -27.55 -4.35 11.28
CA GLN A 59 -26.95 -5.68 11.40
C GLN A 59 -25.43 -5.59 11.60
N ILE A 60 -24.75 -4.74 10.81
CA ILE A 60 -23.30 -4.48 10.94
C ILE A 60 -22.96 -3.99 12.35
N LYS A 61 -23.69 -2.98 12.86
CA LYS A 61 -23.52 -2.45 14.21
C LYS A 61 -23.69 -3.52 15.27
N LYS A 62 -24.73 -4.36 15.17
CA LYS A 62 -24.96 -5.48 16.10
C LYS A 62 -23.81 -6.49 16.08
N GLU A 63 -23.34 -6.89 14.89
CA GLU A 63 -22.24 -7.85 14.72
C GLU A 63 -20.94 -7.30 15.31
N LEU A 64 -20.53 -6.09 14.92
CA LEU A 64 -19.30 -5.45 15.40
C LEU A 64 -19.33 -5.20 16.91
N THR A 65 -20.47 -4.77 17.47
CA THR A 65 -20.64 -4.63 18.94
C THR A 65 -20.46 -5.97 19.64
N SER A 66 -21.01 -7.07 19.08
CA SER A 66 -20.85 -8.41 19.66
C SER A 66 -19.40 -8.93 19.59
N LYS A 67 -18.60 -8.45 18.64
CA LYS A 67 -17.15 -8.69 18.52
C LYS A 67 -16.31 -7.75 19.39
N GLY A 68 -16.93 -6.87 20.18
CA GLY A 68 -16.26 -5.95 21.10
C GLY A 68 -15.75 -4.64 20.48
N PHE A 69 -16.09 -4.33 19.23
CA PHE A 69 -15.73 -3.04 18.62
C PHE A 69 -16.52 -1.89 19.26
N LYS A 70 -15.86 -0.74 19.44
CA LYS A 70 -16.52 0.49 19.88
C LYS A 70 -17.04 1.27 18.68
N LEU A 71 -18.30 1.66 18.76
CA LEU A 71 -19.07 2.26 17.68
C LEU A 71 -19.97 3.36 18.23
N PHE A 72 -20.25 4.40 17.43
CA PHE A 72 -21.35 5.34 17.68
C PHE A 72 -21.97 5.81 16.36
N ASP A 73 -23.16 6.40 16.44
CA ASP A 73 -23.85 6.95 15.28
C ASP A 73 -23.57 8.46 15.20
N TYR A 74 -23.23 8.96 14.01
CA TYR A 74 -23.02 10.37 13.72
C TYR A 74 -23.98 10.79 12.61
N VAL A 75 -24.71 11.90 12.79
CA VAL A 75 -25.60 12.44 11.76
C VAL A 75 -24.88 13.58 11.04
N ASP A 76 -24.68 13.43 9.72
CA ASP A 76 -24.10 14.51 8.92
C ASP A 76 -25.11 15.67 8.80
N GLU A 77 -24.66 16.88 9.11
CA GLU A 77 -25.55 18.04 9.17
C GLU A 77 -26.11 18.46 7.80
N LYS A 78 -25.42 18.13 6.70
CA LYS A 78 -25.77 18.57 5.34
C LYS A 78 -26.65 17.55 4.64
N THR A 79 -26.30 16.27 4.69
CA THR A 79 -27.06 15.19 4.04
C THR A 79 -28.19 14.64 4.92
N LYS A 80 -28.08 14.80 6.25
CA LYS A 80 -28.92 14.14 7.27
C LYS A 80 -28.76 12.62 7.34
N ASP A 81 -27.76 12.07 6.65
CA ASP A 81 -27.45 10.64 6.73
C ASP A 81 -26.84 10.29 8.09
N THR A 82 -27.12 9.08 8.56
CA THR A 82 -26.52 8.52 9.77
C THR A 82 -25.33 7.63 9.42
N LEU A 83 -24.13 8.08 9.74
CA LEU A 83 -22.88 7.34 9.61
C LEU A 83 -22.61 6.50 10.85
N LEU A 84 -22.16 5.26 10.66
CA LEU A 84 -21.62 4.43 11.73
C LEU A 84 -20.12 4.74 11.90
N ILE A 85 -19.75 5.39 12.99
CA ILE A 85 -18.35 5.69 13.32
C ILE A 85 -17.78 4.54 14.16
N GLN A 86 -16.61 4.04 13.79
CA GLN A 86 -15.90 2.95 14.47
C GLN A 86 -14.57 3.44 15.06
N GLN A 87 -14.19 2.90 16.22
CA GLN A 87 -12.82 3.03 16.74
C GLN A 87 -11.89 2.03 16.04
N TYR A 88 -10.84 2.59 15.46
CA TYR A 88 -9.66 1.94 14.91
C TYR A 88 -8.44 2.30 15.76
N PHE A 89 -7.28 1.74 15.41
CA PHE A 89 -6.02 2.06 16.07
C PHE A 89 -4.97 2.43 15.02
N MET A 90 -4.55 3.70 15.02
CA MET A 90 -3.51 4.21 14.14
C MET A 90 -2.14 3.98 14.78
N ALA A 91 -1.33 3.13 14.16
CA ALA A 91 0.05 2.89 14.54
C ALA A 91 0.96 3.73 13.64
N PHE A 92 1.73 4.63 14.25
CA PHE A 92 2.87 5.30 13.62
C PHE A 92 4.11 4.43 13.80
N LEU A 93 4.74 4.08 12.68
CA LEU A 93 5.94 3.25 12.62
C LEU A 93 7.14 4.21 12.63
N LYS A 94 7.69 4.46 13.81
CA LYS A 94 8.78 5.42 14.04
C LYS A 94 10.14 4.77 13.81
N LYS A 95 11.15 5.58 13.50
CA LYS A 95 12.54 5.14 13.35
C LYS A 95 13.06 4.62 14.68
N GLY A 96 13.36 3.32 14.75
CA GLY A 96 13.90 2.68 15.95
C GLY A 96 15.42 2.90 16.13
N PRO A 97 15.95 2.65 17.34
CA PRO A 97 17.32 2.95 17.73
C PRO A 97 18.37 1.98 17.15
N ILE A 98 17.97 0.78 16.72
CA ILE A 98 18.89 -0.26 16.25
C ILE A 98 18.89 -0.28 14.72
N ARG A 99 19.92 0.30 14.09
CA ARG A 99 20.03 0.43 12.62
C ARG A 99 21.37 -0.01 12.02
N GLY A 100 22.22 -0.67 12.81
CA GLY A 100 23.57 -1.10 12.41
C GLY A 100 23.64 -2.40 11.60
N GLN A 101 22.51 -2.95 11.16
CA GLN A 101 22.45 -4.15 10.32
C GLN A 101 23.17 -3.92 8.97
N ASN A 102 23.73 -5.00 8.41
CA ASN A 102 24.31 -4.96 7.07
C ASN A 102 23.20 -4.89 5.98
N GLU A 103 23.59 -4.76 4.71
CA GLU A 103 22.65 -4.60 3.59
C GLU A 103 21.74 -5.83 3.40
N GLU A 104 22.28 -7.04 3.54
CA GLU A 104 21.54 -8.31 3.42
C GLU A 104 20.52 -8.48 4.55
N GLU A 105 20.95 -8.26 5.80
CA GLU A 105 20.09 -8.25 6.99
C GLU A 105 18.98 -7.18 6.90
N ALA A 106 19.31 -5.98 6.41
CA ALA A 106 18.35 -4.90 6.24
C ALA A 106 17.31 -5.21 5.15
N ALA A 107 17.73 -5.86 4.06
CA ALA A 107 16.86 -6.29 2.97
C ALA A 107 15.91 -7.42 3.40
N GLU A 108 16.41 -8.42 4.14
CA GLU A 108 15.55 -9.51 4.63
C GLU A 108 14.54 -8.99 5.67
N LEU A 109 14.94 -8.14 6.62
CA LEU A 109 14.00 -7.49 7.55
C LEU A 109 12.93 -6.65 6.83
N GLN A 110 13.28 -6.01 5.70
CA GLN A 110 12.32 -5.26 4.88
C GLN A 110 11.32 -6.18 4.17
N LYS A 111 11.76 -7.35 3.71
CA LYS A 111 10.91 -8.40 3.13
C LYS A 111 9.98 -9.03 4.18
N GLU A 112 10.49 -9.33 5.37
CA GLU A 112 9.71 -9.84 6.49
C GLU A 112 8.65 -8.84 6.99
N HIS A 113 9.00 -7.54 7.06
CA HIS A 113 8.07 -6.46 7.39
C HIS A 113 6.91 -6.36 6.39
N LEU A 114 7.21 -6.38 5.08
CA LEU A 114 6.17 -6.36 4.04
C LEU A 114 5.26 -7.60 4.10
N ALA A 115 5.83 -8.77 4.38
CA ALA A 115 5.06 -10.00 4.58
C ALA A 115 4.17 -9.94 5.84
N HIS A 116 4.63 -9.31 6.92
CA HIS A 116 3.83 -9.05 8.11
C HIS A 116 2.62 -8.14 7.78
N LEU A 117 2.85 -7.02 7.10
CA LEU A 117 1.79 -6.08 6.71
C LEU A 117 0.75 -6.72 5.77
N SER A 118 1.19 -7.48 4.76
CA SER A 118 0.29 -8.22 3.85
C SER A 118 -0.61 -9.18 4.64
N LYS A 119 -0.02 -9.96 5.55
CA LYS A 119 -0.76 -10.87 6.44
C LYS A 119 -1.76 -10.15 7.35
N MET A 120 -1.43 -8.96 7.87
CA MET A 120 -2.38 -8.18 8.69
C MET A 120 -3.57 -7.71 7.87
N TYR A 121 -3.36 -7.36 6.60
CA TYR A 121 -4.42 -6.99 5.66
C TYR A 121 -5.29 -8.19 5.26
N GLU A 122 -4.67 -9.31 4.84
CA GLU A 122 -5.36 -10.55 4.44
C GLU A 122 -6.23 -11.14 5.57
N LEU A 123 -5.80 -11.01 6.83
CA LEU A 123 -6.56 -11.45 8.01
C LEU A 123 -7.63 -10.43 8.47
N GLY A 124 -7.73 -9.27 7.82
CA GLY A 124 -8.66 -8.19 8.18
C GLY A 124 -8.34 -7.52 9.52
N TYR A 125 -7.09 -7.62 9.99
CA TYR A 125 -6.62 -6.95 11.21
C TYR A 125 -6.12 -5.54 10.97
N ALA A 126 -5.71 -5.20 9.75
CA ALA A 126 -5.37 -3.84 9.34
C ALA A 126 -6.02 -3.50 8.00
N ASP A 127 -6.61 -2.31 7.89
CA ASP A 127 -7.35 -1.87 6.69
C ASP A 127 -6.44 -1.13 5.69
N ILE A 128 -5.43 -0.38 6.18
CA ILE A 128 -4.51 0.44 5.38
C ILE A 128 -3.11 0.39 6.01
N SER A 129 -2.06 0.25 5.20
CA SER A 129 -0.65 0.45 5.60
C SER A 129 0.13 1.14 4.48
N GLY A 130 1.10 1.99 4.84
CA GLY A 130 2.01 2.60 3.86
C GLY A 130 3.14 3.42 4.49
N PRO A 131 4.25 3.64 3.76
CA PRO A 131 5.34 4.50 4.19
C PRO A 131 4.96 5.99 4.07
N PHE A 132 5.62 6.85 4.84
CA PHE A 132 5.66 8.28 4.53
C PHE A 132 6.68 8.55 3.41
N GLY A 133 6.40 9.57 2.59
CA GLY A 133 7.24 9.94 1.45
C GLY A 133 8.38 10.91 1.78
N ASP A 134 8.60 11.20 3.07
CA ASP A 134 9.67 12.06 3.57
C ASP A 134 10.67 11.25 4.43
N GLU A 135 11.77 11.90 4.82
CA GLU A 135 12.81 11.31 5.66
C GLU A 135 12.64 11.66 7.15
N GLY A 136 11.39 11.88 7.59
CA GLY A 136 11.05 12.14 8.98
C GLY A 136 11.28 10.96 9.93
N ASP A 137 11.05 11.23 11.22
CA ASP A 137 11.13 10.21 12.28
C ASP A 137 10.01 9.16 12.18
N ILE A 138 8.88 9.51 11.56
CA ILE A 138 7.79 8.56 11.27
C ILE A 138 8.01 7.98 9.87
N ARG A 139 8.27 6.68 9.79
CA ARG A 139 8.59 5.95 8.54
C ARG A 139 7.36 5.44 7.81
N GLY A 140 6.26 5.20 8.53
CA GLY A 140 4.99 4.77 7.95
C GLY A 140 3.84 4.80 8.93
N VAL A 141 2.66 4.42 8.45
CA VAL A 141 1.42 4.30 9.23
C VAL A 141 0.70 3.00 8.88
N THR A 142 0.11 2.37 9.90
CA THR A 142 -0.82 1.24 9.76
C THR A 142 -2.09 1.51 10.56
N ILE A 143 -3.26 1.26 9.96
CA ILE A 143 -4.57 1.42 10.59
C ILE A 143 -5.12 0.03 10.94
N TYR A 144 -5.05 -0.32 12.22
CA TYR A 144 -5.56 -1.58 12.75
C TYR A 144 -7.08 -1.53 12.99
N ASN A 145 -7.77 -2.55 12.48
CA ASN A 145 -9.22 -2.78 12.56
C ASN A 145 -9.49 -3.96 13.51
N VAL A 146 -9.24 -3.73 14.80
CA VAL A 146 -9.38 -4.71 15.88
C VAL A 146 -10.13 -4.09 17.07
N PRO A 147 -10.79 -4.86 17.94
CA PRO A 147 -11.71 -4.28 18.94
C PRO A 147 -11.03 -3.56 20.12
N THR A 148 -9.72 -3.77 20.36
CA THR A 148 -9.01 -3.17 21.51
C THR A 148 -7.58 -2.74 21.19
N LEU A 149 -7.12 -1.69 21.89
CA LEU A 149 -5.76 -1.17 21.81
C LEU A 149 -4.71 -2.25 22.08
N LYS A 150 -4.97 -3.14 23.05
CA LYS A 150 -4.07 -4.25 23.40
C LYS A 150 -3.85 -5.23 22.25
N ILE A 151 -4.88 -5.46 21.40
CA ILE A 151 -4.73 -6.32 20.23
C ILE A 151 -3.91 -5.59 19.16
N ALA A 152 -4.20 -4.31 18.90
CA ALA A 152 -3.43 -3.52 17.92
C ALA A 152 -1.94 -3.44 18.32
N ASP A 153 -1.67 -3.16 19.60
CA ASP A 153 -0.33 -3.15 20.19
C ASP A 153 0.39 -4.50 20.05
N SER A 154 -0.28 -5.60 20.40
CA SER A 154 0.29 -6.94 20.27
C SER A 154 0.58 -7.34 18.82
N LEU A 155 -0.21 -6.85 17.84
CA LEU A 155 0.01 -7.13 16.43
C LEU A 155 1.15 -6.27 15.88
N ALA A 156 1.12 -4.95 16.13
CA ALA A 156 2.16 -4.02 15.68
C ALA A 156 3.56 -4.36 16.23
N ASN A 157 3.65 -4.73 17.52
CA ASN A 157 4.91 -5.19 18.12
C ASN A 157 5.29 -6.64 17.72
N SER A 158 4.44 -7.35 16.97
CA SER A 158 4.79 -8.66 16.42
C SER A 158 5.58 -8.58 15.11
N ASP A 159 5.67 -7.40 14.51
CA ASP A 159 6.42 -7.10 13.30
C ASP A 159 7.94 -7.39 13.46
N PRO A 160 8.58 -8.13 12.53
CA PRO A 160 10.02 -8.39 12.57
C PRO A 160 10.90 -7.13 12.60
N MET A 161 10.53 -6.03 11.93
CA MET A 161 11.29 -4.78 12.00
C MET A 161 11.20 -4.09 13.37
N VAL A 162 10.08 -4.24 14.07
CA VAL A 162 9.90 -3.72 15.43
C VAL A 162 10.69 -4.58 16.42
N LYS A 163 10.60 -5.91 16.31
CA LYS A 163 11.40 -6.85 17.10
C LYS A 163 12.91 -6.67 16.93
N ALA A 164 13.36 -6.33 15.72
CA ALA A 164 14.76 -6.00 15.43
C ALA A 164 15.19 -4.59 15.90
N GLY A 165 14.29 -3.80 16.49
CA GLY A 165 14.55 -2.43 16.94
C GLY A 165 14.82 -1.42 15.82
N ARG A 166 14.53 -1.77 14.56
CA ARG A 166 14.63 -0.86 13.40
C ARG A 166 13.44 0.10 13.33
N LEU A 167 12.31 -0.31 13.90
CA LEU A 167 11.10 0.48 14.08
C LEU A 167 10.66 0.49 15.54
N GLU A 168 9.97 1.55 15.95
CA GLU A 168 9.23 1.66 17.21
C GLU A 168 7.76 1.99 16.90
N ILE A 169 6.83 1.53 17.73
CA ILE A 169 5.39 1.76 17.53
C ILE A 169 4.89 2.85 18.48
N GLU A 170 4.20 3.84 17.91
CA GLU A 170 3.37 4.79 18.66
C GLU A 170 1.91 4.60 18.23
N LEU A 171 1.01 4.34 19.18
CA LEU A 171 -0.33 3.80 18.89
C LEU A 171 -1.44 4.67 19.48
N HIS A 172 -2.35 5.13 18.63
CA HIS A 172 -3.46 6.04 19.00
C HIS A 172 -4.82 5.46 18.64
N PRO A 173 -5.83 5.51 19.54
CA PRO A 173 -7.21 5.25 19.18
C PRO A 173 -7.72 6.34 18.22
N TRP A 174 -8.17 5.94 17.03
CA TRP A 174 -8.64 6.82 15.97
C TRP A 174 -10.08 6.50 15.61
N TRP A 175 -10.89 7.49 15.26
CA TRP A 175 -12.31 7.30 14.94
C TRP A 175 -12.59 7.71 13.50
N ALA A 176 -13.22 6.81 12.73
CA ALA A 176 -13.56 7.04 11.33
C ALA A 176 -14.90 6.37 10.98
N ALA A 177 -15.57 6.86 9.94
CA ALA A 177 -16.79 6.25 9.43
C ALA A 177 -16.47 4.87 8.81
N LYS A 178 -17.24 3.84 9.18
CA LYS A 178 -16.99 2.48 8.73
C LYS A 178 -17.20 2.36 7.22
N GLY A 179 -16.18 1.84 6.53
CA GLY A 179 -16.19 1.63 5.08
C GLY A 179 -15.70 2.82 4.25
N TYR A 180 -15.20 3.89 4.89
CA TYR A 180 -14.54 4.97 4.16
C TYR A 180 -13.19 4.52 3.59
N SER A 181 -12.97 4.79 2.31
CA SER A 181 -11.69 4.61 1.61
C SER A 181 -11.02 5.94 1.33
N LEU A 182 -9.74 5.89 0.93
CA LEU A 182 -9.14 6.97 0.15
C LEU A 182 -9.86 7.10 -1.21
N ARG A 183 -9.77 8.27 -1.84
CA ARG A 183 -10.45 8.64 -3.09
C ARG A 183 -9.45 9.07 -4.15
#